data_AF-Q09454-F1
#
_entry.id   AF-Q09454-F1
#
_cell.length_a   1.000
_cell.length_b   1.000
_cell.length_c   1.000
_cell.angle_alpha   90.00
_cell.angle_beta   90.00
_cell.angle_gamma   90.00
#
_symmetry.space_group_name_H-M   'P 1'
#
loop_
_entity.id
_entity.type
_entity.pdbx_description
1 polymer ?
#
loop_
_entity_poly.entity_id
_entity_poly.type
_entity_poly.pdbx_seq_one_letter_code
_entity_poly.pdbx_strand_id
1 'polypeptide(L)'
;MTESAPSAFFTTSTPADHVHEEESSNTGYFENLPENDIHSFFEIDATSEWIKQGNHQRIALQFPDSLLPYSEKVTKLIESRFRSESAKKTFVLADTSYRSCCVDEVAAAHADCTALVHFGEACHSAPTDKIDVKYVLGSMPIFIDQFRMEFQNVADQLTAEHIVLLMDSCFSHEQEKVAAVIKEVLPGNRHVECSLLPSEDVLKQNRQNIYLGREIPSCLRNNQPTDLIFCGFPNSPLLPIWLLSYPSCSTVSHFNPINKTIQHESTRSSRLLRKRLFLVEKLKDADTVGLVVGSVGVDKHREAVKRMREMCKKAGKKIYVISVGKINVPKLSNFSTDIDVFVLLSCPFGVVLDSSDYFRPVVSYFEAEIALNPAKTWAADFGWSAEFAAFLEDKIETEVPDDKAAGDFSLISGKVRVQKTEEEKNGDGPSSVAIYNPGYCNDRTWKGLNDGVSTAEDSTKMGEGRSGIAQGYSGK
;
A
#
# COMPACT_ATOMS: atom_id res chain seq x y z
N MET A 1 12.04 -22.22 -33.07
CA MET A 1 11.49 -21.50 -31.91
C MET A 1 12.43 -21.79 -30.75
N THR A 2 13.28 -20.84 -30.38
CA THR A 2 14.12 -20.98 -29.19
C THR A 2 13.20 -20.87 -27.98
N GLU A 3 12.97 -21.99 -27.29
CA GLU A 3 12.29 -22.02 -26.01
C GLU A 3 12.98 -21.02 -25.08
N SER A 4 12.25 -19.98 -24.66
CA SER A 4 12.75 -19.04 -23.67
C SER A 4 12.90 -19.78 -22.36
N ALA A 5 14.13 -20.13 -22.00
CA ALA A 5 14.43 -20.62 -20.66
C ALA A 5 13.92 -19.59 -19.64
N PRO A 6 13.05 -19.98 -18.69
CA PRO A 6 12.59 -19.06 -17.66
C PRO A 6 13.79 -18.56 -16.85
N SER A 7 13.75 -17.27 -16.47
CA SER A 7 14.86 -16.63 -15.76
C SER A 7 15.21 -17.36 -14.47
N ALA A 8 16.47 -17.27 -14.02
CA ALA A 8 17.00 -17.89 -12.81
C ALA A 8 16.26 -17.53 -11.49
N PHE A 9 15.28 -16.63 -11.55
CA PHE A 9 14.41 -16.24 -10.43
C PHE A 9 13.02 -16.88 -10.45
N PHE A 10 12.74 -17.79 -11.38
CA PHE A 10 11.48 -18.54 -11.37
C PHE A 10 11.63 -19.84 -10.57
N THR A 11 11.05 -19.89 -9.38
CA THR A 11 10.83 -21.15 -8.67
C THR A 11 9.38 -21.58 -8.82
N THR A 12 9.15 -22.86 -9.13
CA THR A 12 7.82 -23.49 -9.13
C THR A 12 7.38 -23.96 -7.75
N SER A 13 8.27 -23.90 -6.74
CA SER A 13 7.92 -24.26 -5.36
C SER A 13 7.37 -23.04 -4.62
N THR A 14 6.05 -23.05 -4.39
CA THR A 14 5.43 -22.23 -3.34
C THR A 14 5.99 -22.69 -2.00
N PRO A 15 6.66 -21.84 -1.20
CA PRO A 15 7.05 -22.23 0.16
C PRO A 15 5.83 -22.71 0.93
N ALA A 16 5.93 -23.89 1.55
CA ALA A 16 4.86 -24.47 2.38
C ALA A 16 4.61 -23.65 3.66
N ASP A 17 5.57 -22.82 4.05
CA ASP A 17 5.39 -21.81 5.07
C ASP A 17 4.59 -20.66 4.45
N HIS A 18 3.26 -20.78 4.49
CA HIS A 18 2.42 -19.60 4.55
C HIS A 18 3.04 -18.73 5.64
N VAL A 19 3.55 -17.56 5.27
CA VAL A 19 3.80 -16.51 6.25
C VAL A 19 2.50 -16.48 7.05
N HIS A 20 2.57 -16.84 8.34
CA HIS A 20 1.49 -16.56 9.26
C HIS A 20 1.30 -15.06 9.13
N GLU A 21 0.33 -14.67 8.30
CA GLU A 21 -0.13 -13.30 8.24
C GLU A 21 -0.40 -12.95 9.71
N GLU A 22 -0.07 -11.73 10.13
CA GLU A 22 -0.79 -11.20 11.29
C GLU A 22 -2.25 -11.43 10.93
N GLU A 23 -2.88 -12.42 11.58
CA GLU A 23 -4.24 -12.84 11.30
C GLU A 23 -5.00 -11.54 11.13
N SER A 24 -5.41 -11.23 9.90
CA SER A 24 -6.02 -9.94 9.67
C SER A 24 -7.23 -9.98 10.60
N SER A 25 -7.21 -9.21 11.69
CA SER A 25 -8.17 -9.35 12.79
C SER A 25 -9.62 -9.17 12.33
N ASN A 26 -9.77 -8.73 11.08
CA ASN A 26 -10.96 -8.63 10.26
C ASN A 26 -11.59 -10.00 9.89
N THR A 27 -10.88 -11.14 9.97
CA THR A 27 -11.36 -12.45 9.48
C THR A 27 -12.74 -12.79 10.01
N GLY A 28 -13.01 -12.58 11.29
CA GLY A 28 -14.34 -12.82 11.87
C GLY A 28 -15.44 -11.82 11.49
N TYR A 29 -15.09 -10.60 11.06
CA TYR A 29 -16.09 -9.54 10.79
C TYR A 29 -16.75 -9.71 9.41
N PHE A 30 -15.99 -10.22 8.43
CA PHE A 30 -16.52 -10.48 7.09
C PHE A 30 -17.13 -11.88 6.95
N GLU A 31 -16.78 -12.87 7.77
CA GLU A 31 -17.23 -14.27 7.63
C GLU A 31 -18.75 -14.49 7.70
N ASN A 32 -19.52 -13.55 8.27
CA ASN A 32 -20.95 -13.74 8.56
C ASN A 32 -21.85 -12.65 7.97
N LEU A 33 -21.61 -12.20 6.73
CA LEU A 33 -22.53 -11.31 6.05
C LEU A 33 -23.88 -12.03 5.82
N PRO A 34 -25.01 -11.50 6.33
CA PRO A 34 -26.33 -12.04 6.05
C PRO A 34 -26.59 -12.14 4.53
N GLU A 35 -27.32 -13.16 4.09
CA GLU A 35 -27.52 -13.37 2.65
C GLU A 35 -28.15 -12.18 1.92
N ASN A 36 -29.05 -11.46 2.61
CA ASN A 36 -29.70 -10.27 2.08
C ASN A 36 -28.72 -9.10 1.89
N ASP A 37 -27.69 -9.03 2.72
CA ASP A 37 -26.73 -7.94 2.72
C ASP A 37 -25.65 -8.14 1.65
N ILE A 38 -25.41 -9.38 1.21
CA ILE A 38 -24.47 -9.70 0.12
C ILE A 38 -24.81 -8.91 -1.15
N HIS A 39 -26.09 -8.78 -1.48
CA HIS A 39 -26.53 -8.05 -2.67
C HIS A 39 -26.15 -6.56 -2.63
N SER A 40 -26.33 -5.94 -1.47
CA SER A 40 -26.03 -4.53 -1.23
C SER A 40 -24.53 -4.29 -1.06
N PHE A 41 -23.87 -5.09 -0.21
CA PHE A 41 -22.45 -4.98 0.11
C PHE A 41 -21.57 -5.09 -1.13
N PHE A 42 -21.86 -6.05 -2.02
CA PHE A 42 -21.10 -6.26 -3.26
C PHE A 42 -21.67 -5.48 -4.46
N GLU A 43 -22.64 -4.59 -4.25
CA GLU A 43 -23.28 -3.78 -5.30
C GLU A 43 -23.62 -4.62 -6.56
N ILE A 44 -24.24 -5.79 -6.38
CA ILE A 44 -24.37 -6.78 -7.47
C ILE A 44 -25.09 -6.18 -8.68
N ASP A 45 -26.15 -5.41 -8.44
CA ASP A 45 -26.96 -4.79 -9.49
C ASP A 45 -26.20 -3.70 -10.24
N ALA A 46 -25.55 -2.77 -9.51
CA ALA A 46 -24.77 -1.69 -10.11
C ALA A 46 -23.54 -2.21 -10.87
N THR A 47 -22.88 -3.23 -10.33
CA THR A 47 -21.75 -3.91 -10.99
C THR A 47 -22.21 -4.60 -12.28
N SER A 48 -23.35 -5.29 -12.24
CA SER A 48 -23.90 -5.95 -13.42
C SER A 48 -24.30 -4.96 -14.52
N GLU A 49 -24.86 -3.81 -14.14
CA GLU A 49 -25.23 -2.76 -15.07
C GLU A 49 -23.99 -2.08 -15.68
N TRP A 50 -22.97 -1.78 -14.87
CA TRP A 50 -21.70 -1.24 -15.33
C TRP A 50 -21.02 -2.17 -16.37
N ILE A 51 -20.98 -3.49 -16.10
CA ILE A 51 -20.43 -4.48 -17.04
C ILE A 51 -21.19 -4.48 -18.38
N LYS A 52 -22.51 -4.30 -18.35
CA LYS A 52 -23.34 -4.25 -19.57
C LYS A 52 -23.05 -2.99 -20.38
N GLN A 53 -23.00 -1.84 -19.72
CA GLN A 53 -22.76 -0.55 -20.36
C GLN A 53 -21.38 -0.45 -21.01
N GLY A 54 -20.35 -1.00 -20.38
CA GLY A 54 -18.98 -1.04 -20.94
C GLY A 54 -18.76 -2.08 -22.04
N ASN A 55 -19.75 -2.94 -22.33
CA ASN A 55 -19.66 -4.04 -23.30
C ASN A 55 -18.43 -4.97 -23.10
N HIS A 56 -18.00 -5.14 -21.84
CA HIS A 56 -16.85 -5.98 -21.52
C HIS A 56 -17.18 -7.46 -21.69
N GLN A 57 -16.28 -8.22 -22.32
CA GLN A 57 -16.47 -9.66 -22.57
C GLN A 57 -15.75 -10.54 -21.55
N ARG A 58 -14.60 -10.09 -21.05
CA ARG A 58 -13.79 -10.82 -20.07
C ARG A 58 -13.56 -9.92 -18.88
N ILE A 59 -14.17 -10.29 -17.76
CA ILE A 59 -14.22 -9.47 -16.54
C ILE A 59 -13.45 -10.16 -15.43
N ALA A 60 -12.45 -9.51 -14.88
CA ALA A 60 -11.77 -9.93 -13.67
C ALA A 60 -12.56 -9.49 -12.44
N LEU A 61 -12.78 -10.37 -11.48
CA LEU A 61 -13.38 -10.10 -10.18
C LEU A 61 -12.29 -10.29 -9.12
N GLN A 62 -11.73 -9.20 -8.63
CA GLN A 62 -10.61 -9.21 -7.70
C GLN A 62 -11.13 -9.16 -6.26
N PHE A 63 -10.82 -10.19 -5.48
CA PHE A 63 -11.20 -10.28 -4.07
C PHE A 63 -9.96 -10.22 -3.17
N PRO A 64 -10.00 -9.48 -2.05
CA PRO A 64 -9.04 -9.63 -0.98
C PRO A 64 -9.27 -10.96 -0.25
N ASP A 65 -8.25 -11.44 0.46
CA ASP A 65 -8.28 -12.72 1.18
C ASP A 65 -9.50 -12.81 2.14
N SER A 66 -9.88 -11.71 2.80
CA SER A 66 -11.03 -11.64 3.71
C SER A 66 -12.40 -11.77 3.03
N LEU A 67 -12.50 -11.49 1.72
CA LEU A 67 -13.75 -11.59 0.95
C LEU A 67 -13.74 -12.77 -0.04
N LEU A 68 -12.61 -13.47 -0.16
CA LEU A 68 -12.46 -14.63 -1.04
C LEU A 68 -13.50 -15.74 -0.79
N PRO A 69 -13.96 -16.02 0.44
CA PRO A 69 -15.04 -16.99 0.68
C PRO A 69 -16.35 -16.66 -0.06
N TYR A 70 -16.61 -15.38 -0.35
CA TYR A 70 -17.80 -14.93 -1.09
C TYR A 70 -17.65 -15.00 -2.60
N SER A 71 -16.44 -15.20 -3.11
CA SER A 71 -16.11 -15.10 -4.54
C SER A 71 -17.01 -15.97 -5.41
N GLU A 72 -17.25 -17.24 -5.05
CA GLU A 72 -18.12 -18.15 -5.81
C GLU A 72 -19.56 -17.65 -5.86
N LYS A 73 -20.12 -17.22 -4.71
CA LYS A 73 -21.51 -16.76 -4.60
C LYS A 73 -21.70 -15.45 -5.36
N VAL A 74 -20.82 -14.47 -5.17
CA VAL A 74 -20.84 -13.18 -5.85
C VAL A 74 -20.70 -13.37 -7.36
N THR A 75 -19.78 -14.23 -7.80
CA THR A 75 -19.60 -14.54 -9.23
C THR A 75 -20.88 -15.10 -9.84
N LYS A 76 -21.50 -16.10 -9.21
CA LYS A 76 -22.77 -16.69 -9.68
C LYS A 76 -23.89 -15.66 -9.74
N LEU A 77 -23.97 -14.77 -8.76
CA LEU A 77 -24.97 -13.70 -8.71
C LEU A 77 -24.77 -12.69 -9.85
N ILE A 78 -23.55 -12.22 -10.08
CA ILE A 78 -23.20 -11.31 -11.17
C ILE A 78 -23.50 -11.96 -12.52
N GLU A 79 -23.00 -13.18 -12.75
CA GLU A 79 -23.24 -13.91 -14.01
C GLU A 79 -24.72 -14.16 -14.28
N SER A 80 -25.53 -14.41 -13.24
CA SER A 80 -26.98 -14.59 -13.39
C SER A 80 -27.68 -13.40 -14.06
N ARG A 81 -27.14 -12.17 -13.93
CA ARG A 81 -27.74 -10.94 -14.46
C ARG A 81 -27.48 -10.70 -15.95
N PHE A 82 -26.53 -11.42 -16.55
CA PHE A 82 -26.23 -11.34 -17.99
C PHE A 82 -26.16 -12.71 -18.70
N ARG A 83 -26.79 -13.75 -18.14
CA ARG A 83 -26.87 -15.09 -18.78
C ARG A 83 -27.44 -15.08 -20.19
N SER A 84 -28.27 -14.10 -20.55
CA SER A 84 -28.80 -13.91 -21.91
C SER A 84 -27.72 -13.54 -22.93
N GLU A 85 -26.54 -13.13 -22.48
CA GLU A 85 -25.45 -12.62 -23.30
C GLU A 85 -24.27 -13.61 -23.27
N SER A 86 -24.34 -14.64 -24.13
CA SER A 86 -23.45 -15.83 -24.09
C SER A 86 -21.96 -15.57 -24.29
N ALA A 87 -21.56 -14.33 -24.57
CA ALA A 87 -20.17 -13.96 -24.85
C ALA A 87 -19.41 -13.45 -23.60
N LYS A 88 -20.10 -13.11 -22.50
CA LYS A 88 -19.48 -12.58 -21.29
C LYS A 88 -18.98 -13.70 -20.36
N LYS A 89 -17.73 -13.58 -19.89
CA LYS A 89 -17.07 -14.53 -18.98
C LYS A 89 -16.40 -13.80 -17.82
N THR A 90 -16.57 -14.32 -16.61
CA THR A 90 -15.90 -13.80 -15.41
C THR A 90 -14.68 -14.65 -15.03
N PHE A 91 -13.71 -14.02 -14.36
CA PHE A 91 -12.50 -14.64 -13.84
C PHE A 91 -12.26 -14.15 -12.42
N VAL A 92 -12.19 -15.05 -11.45
CA VAL A 92 -11.88 -14.70 -10.07
C VAL A 92 -10.37 -14.53 -9.91
N LEU A 93 -9.95 -13.35 -9.47
CA LEU A 93 -8.57 -13.10 -9.05
C LEU A 93 -8.51 -13.24 -7.53
N ALA A 94 -7.93 -14.35 -7.09
CA ALA A 94 -7.83 -14.76 -5.69
C ALA A 94 -6.44 -14.53 -5.08
N ASP A 95 -5.49 -14.05 -5.88
CA ASP A 95 -4.15 -13.73 -5.43
C ASP A 95 -3.91 -12.24 -5.58
N THR A 96 -3.13 -11.68 -4.68
CA THR A 96 -2.73 -10.28 -4.72
C THR A 96 -1.22 -10.25 -4.93
N SER A 97 -0.78 -9.90 -6.14
CA SER A 97 0.65 -9.86 -6.49
C SER A 97 1.46 -8.94 -5.55
N TYR A 98 0.80 -7.93 -4.98
CA TYR A 98 1.42 -6.87 -4.20
C TYR A 98 0.70 -6.57 -2.89
N ARG A 99 -0.50 -5.98 -2.96
CA ARG A 99 -1.42 -5.77 -1.84
C ARG A 99 -2.86 -5.82 -2.35
N SER A 100 -3.78 -6.16 -1.46
CA SER A 100 -5.22 -6.22 -1.74
C SER A 100 -5.83 -4.90 -2.20
N CYS A 101 -5.26 -3.76 -1.80
CA CYS A 101 -5.79 -2.45 -2.15
C CYS A 101 -5.42 -1.95 -3.56
N CYS A 102 -4.55 -2.66 -4.27
CA CYS A 102 -4.13 -2.31 -5.63
C CYS A 102 -4.86 -3.16 -6.66
N VAL A 103 -5.13 -2.57 -7.82
CA VAL A 103 -5.65 -3.29 -8.99
C VAL A 103 -4.58 -4.24 -9.52
N ASP A 104 -4.93 -5.53 -9.67
CA ASP A 104 -4.02 -6.52 -10.27
C ASP A 104 -4.18 -6.60 -11.79
N GLU A 105 -3.58 -5.62 -12.48
CA GLU A 105 -3.56 -5.57 -13.95
C GLU A 105 -2.83 -6.77 -14.59
N VAL A 106 -1.87 -7.37 -13.87
CA VAL A 106 -1.02 -8.44 -14.41
C VAL A 106 -1.79 -9.74 -14.46
N ALA A 107 -2.46 -10.09 -13.35
CA ALA A 107 -3.31 -11.28 -13.29
C ALA A 107 -4.50 -11.15 -14.25
N ALA A 108 -5.10 -9.96 -14.35
CA ALA A 108 -6.15 -9.68 -15.33
C ALA A 108 -5.66 -9.86 -16.79
N ALA A 109 -4.45 -9.38 -17.10
CA ALA A 109 -3.84 -9.51 -18.42
C ALA A 109 -3.53 -10.98 -18.79
N HIS A 110 -3.12 -11.83 -17.85
CA HIS A 110 -2.95 -13.27 -18.11
C HIS A 110 -4.24 -13.97 -18.53
N ALA A 111 -5.39 -13.41 -18.14
CA ALA A 111 -6.71 -13.89 -18.52
C ALA A 111 -7.34 -13.07 -19.66
N ASP A 112 -6.60 -12.19 -20.34
CA ASP A 112 -7.09 -11.28 -21.39
C ASP A 112 -8.35 -10.49 -20.95
N CYS A 113 -8.43 -10.12 -19.67
CA CYS A 113 -9.55 -9.35 -19.15
C CYS A 113 -9.47 -7.89 -19.60
N THR A 114 -10.60 -7.33 -20.02
CA THR A 114 -10.72 -5.93 -20.46
C THR A 114 -11.31 -5.02 -19.39
N ALA A 115 -11.89 -5.61 -18.34
CA ALA A 115 -12.42 -4.91 -17.20
C ALA A 115 -12.11 -5.67 -15.91
N LEU A 116 -12.01 -4.94 -14.81
CA LEU A 116 -11.77 -5.47 -13.48
C LEU A 116 -12.70 -4.81 -12.47
N VAL A 117 -13.38 -5.63 -11.68
CA VAL A 117 -14.13 -5.21 -10.50
C VAL A 117 -13.26 -5.47 -9.28
N HIS A 118 -12.87 -4.40 -8.60
CA HIS A 118 -12.06 -4.47 -7.38
C HIS A 118 -12.99 -4.44 -6.17
N PHE A 119 -12.99 -5.51 -5.37
CA PHE A 119 -13.79 -5.58 -4.15
C PHE A 119 -12.96 -5.21 -2.91
N GLY A 120 -13.55 -4.47 -1.98
CA GLY A 120 -12.95 -4.10 -0.70
C GLY A 120 -12.14 -2.82 -0.73
N GLU A 121 -11.29 -2.64 0.28
CA GLU A 121 -10.58 -1.38 0.51
C GLU A 121 -9.56 -1.06 -0.60
N ALA A 122 -9.52 0.19 -1.05
CA ALA A 122 -8.69 0.64 -2.15
C ALA A 122 -7.80 1.80 -1.73
N CYS A 123 -6.58 1.85 -2.27
CA CYS A 123 -5.68 2.99 -2.04
C CYS A 123 -6.07 4.24 -2.86
N HIS A 124 -7.02 4.10 -3.80
CA HIS A 124 -7.46 5.13 -4.76
C HIS A 124 -6.35 5.78 -5.60
N SER A 125 -5.14 5.22 -5.60
CA SER A 125 -4.14 5.56 -6.60
C SER A 125 -4.69 5.27 -7.99
N ALA A 126 -4.39 6.13 -8.95
CA ALA A 126 -4.84 5.93 -10.31
C ALA A 126 -4.33 4.57 -10.84
N PRO A 127 -5.22 3.69 -11.33
CA PRO A 127 -4.79 2.53 -12.07
C PRO A 127 -4.19 2.98 -13.40
N THR A 128 -3.44 2.11 -14.06
CA THR A 128 -3.02 2.37 -15.45
C THR A 128 -4.23 2.29 -16.39
N ASP A 129 -4.24 3.06 -17.48
CA ASP A 129 -5.34 3.07 -18.48
C ASP A 129 -5.43 1.77 -19.32
N LYS A 130 -4.83 0.67 -18.87
CA LYS A 130 -4.81 -0.61 -19.59
C LYS A 130 -6.10 -1.41 -19.43
N ILE A 131 -6.84 -1.18 -18.35
CA ILE A 131 -8.03 -1.95 -17.99
C ILE A 131 -9.08 -1.02 -17.38
N ASP A 132 -10.35 -1.22 -17.73
CA ASP A 132 -11.43 -0.47 -17.09
C ASP A 132 -11.67 -1.03 -15.68
N VAL A 133 -11.76 -0.16 -14.68
CA VAL A 133 -11.83 -0.55 -13.28
C VAL A 133 -13.06 0.06 -12.63
N LYS A 134 -13.85 -0.79 -11.97
CA LYS A 134 -14.88 -0.39 -11.01
C LYS A 134 -14.47 -0.82 -9.61
N TYR A 135 -14.51 0.09 -8.65
CA TYR A 135 -14.31 -0.22 -7.24
C TYR A 135 -15.66 -0.49 -6.57
N VAL A 136 -15.68 -1.51 -5.73
CA VAL A 136 -16.81 -1.89 -4.88
C VAL A 136 -16.26 -2.01 -3.46
N LEU A 137 -16.31 -0.90 -2.72
CA LEU A 137 -15.60 -0.74 -1.45
C LEU A 137 -16.29 -1.44 -0.27
N GLY A 138 -17.54 -1.88 -0.48
CA GLY A 138 -18.38 -2.50 0.54
C GLY A 138 -19.28 -1.50 1.26
N SER A 139 -20.44 -1.97 1.72
CA SER A 139 -21.35 -1.20 2.58
C SER A 139 -21.55 -1.95 3.90
N MET A 140 -20.77 -1.58 4.92
CA MET A 140 -20.89 -2.14 6.27
C MET A 140 -21.69 -1.23 7.21
N PRO A 141 -22.65 -1.75 7.96
CA PRO A 141 -23.33 -0.97 8.98
C PRO A 141 -22.33 -0.55 10.06
N ILE A 142 -22.48 0.68 10.53
CA ILE A 142 -21.82 1.14 11.76
C ILE A 142 -22.81 1.06 12.92
N PHE A 143 -22.33 0.62 14.08
CA PHE A 143 -23.12 0.51 15.30
C PHE A 143 -23.35 1.90 15.93
N ILE A 144 -24.26 2.69 15.35
CA ILE A 144 -24.49 4.11 15.70
C ILE A 144 -24.81 4.32 17.18
N ASP A 145 -25.63 3.46 17.80
CA ASP A 145 -26.01 3.61 19.21
C ASP A 145 -24.82 3.37 20.14
N GLN A 146 -24.00 2.36 19.83
CA GLN A 146 -22.78 2.05 20.57
C GLN A 146 -21.73 3.14 20.36
N PHE A 147 -21.57 3.61 19.12
CA PHE A 147 -20.71 4.74 18.81
C PHE A 147 -21.12 5.97 19.63
N ARG A 148 -22.41 6.31 19.66
CA ARG A 148 -22.95 7.43 20.46
C ARG A 148 -22.60 7.29 21.94
N MET A 149 -22.89 6.12 22.53
CA MET A 149 -22.64 5.86 23.95
C MET A 149 -21.16 5.99 24.31
N GLU A 150 -20.28 5.35 23.53
CA GLU A 150 -18.84 5.42 23.75
C GLU A 150 -18.26 6.80 23.45
N PHE A 151 -18.81 7.50 22.45
CA PHE A 151 -18.35 8.84 22.08
C PHE A 151 -18.67 9.86 23.16
N GLN A 152 -19.84 9.75 23.81
CA GLN A 152 -20.18 10.57 24.97
C GLN A 152 -19.16 10.44 26.11
N ASN A 153 -18.57 9.25 26.31
CA ASN A 153 -17.57 9.02 27.36
C ASN A 153 -16.20 9.67 27.06
N VAL A 154 -15.91 9.94 25.79
CA VAL A 154 -14.64 10.56 25.37
C VAL A 154 -14.80 12.00 24.89
N ALA A 155 -16.02 12.50 24.70
CA ALA A 155 -16.33 13.82 24.15
C ALA A 155 -15.61 14.97 24.89
N ASP A 156 -15.54 14.89 26.23
CA ASP A 156 -14.88 15.88 27.09
C ASP A 156 -13.35 15.88 26.97
N GLN A 157 -12.76 14.84 26.36
CA GLN A 157 -11.32 14.73 26.15
C GLN A 157 -10.88 15.46 24.87
N LEU A 158 -11.81 15.79 23.97
CA LEU A 158 -11.53 16.54 22.75
C LEU A 158 -11.32 18.02 23.10
N THR A 159 -10.17 18.56 22.74
CA THR A 159 -9.71 19.90 23.12
C THR A 159 -9.72 20.89 21.95
N ALA A 160 -9.51 20.41 20.72
CA ALA A 160 -9.38 21.23 19.53
C ALA A 160 -10.73 21.81 19.06
N GLU A 161 -10.71 23.03 18.52
CA GLU A 161 -11.90 23.68 17.94
C GLU A 161 -12.41 22.93 16.70
N HIS A 162 -11.47 22.39 15.91
CA HIS A 162 -11.74 21.65 14.69
C HIS A 162 -11.73 20.15 14.94
N ILE A 163 -12.74 19.47 14.40
CA ILE A 163 -12.93 18.03 14.49
C ILE A 163 -12.99 17.47 13.07
N VAL A 164 -12.22 16.43 12.80
CA VAL A 164 -12.26 15.72 11.52
C VAL A 164 -12.75 14.30 11.71
N LEU A 165 -13.78 13.92 10.94
CA LEU A 165 -14.22 12.54 10.83
C LEU A 165 -13.52 11.85 9.64
N LEU A 166 -12.81 10.76 9.94
CA LEU A 166 -12.18 9.87 8.97
C LEU A 166 -12.73 8.46 9.13
N MET A 167 -13.02 7.77 8.02
CA MET A 167 -13.60 6.43 8.06
C MET A 167 -12.96 5.53 7.01
N ASP A 168 -12.86 4.23 7.31
CA ASP A 168 -12.57 3.22 6.28
C ASP A 168 -13.65 3.24 5.21
N SER A 169 -13.28 2.88 3.98
CA SER A 169 -14.13 3.11 2.81
C SER A 169 -15.46 2.35 2.89
N CYS A 170 -15.47 1.20 3.55
CA CYS A 170 -16.68 0.38 3.73
C CYS A 170 -17.74 1.01 4.65
N PHE A 171 -17.39 2.03 5.45
CA PHE A 171 -18.32 2.76 6.32
C PHE A 171 -18.72 4.13 5.76
N SER A 172 -18.21 4.51 4.57
CA SER A 172 -18.42 5.83 3.97
C SER A 172 -19.90 6.22 3.78
N HIS A 173 -20.76 5.26 3.43
CA HIS A 173 -22.20 5.46 3.26
C HIS A 173 -22.94 5.84 4.58
N GLU A 174 -22.35 5.58 5.74
CA GLU A 174 -22.90 5.94 7.06
C GLU A 174 -22.28 7.22 7.63
N GLN A 175 -21.37 7.86 6.90
CA GLN A 175 -20.58 9.00 7.38
C GLN A 175 -21.46 10.17 7.84
N GLU A 176 -22.55 10.46 7.13
CA GLU A 176 -23.49 11.52 7.52
C GLU A 176 -24.17 11.23 8.86
N LYS A 177 -24.53 9.98 9.12
CA LYS A 177 -25.18 9.59 10.39
C LYS A 177 -24.20 9.71 11.56
N VAL A 178 -22.96 9.28 11.37
CA VAL A 178 -21.89 9.42 12.36
C VAL A 178 -21.59 10.89 12.62
N ALA A 179 -21.46 11.70 11.57
CA ALA A 179 -21.24 13.14 11.68
C ALA A 179 -22.38 13.85 12.41
N ALA A 180 -23.64 13.42 12.20
CA ALA A 180 -24.79 13.95 12.92
C ALA A 180 -24.70 13.67 14.43
N VAL A 181 -24.32 12.45 14.83
CA VAL A 181 -24.10 12.11 16.25
C VAL A 181 -23.00 12.96 16.86
N ILE A 182 -21.87 13.14 16.15
CA ILE A 182 -20.76 13.97 16.63
C ILE A 182 -21.21 15.41 16.87
N LYS A 183 -21.97 16.00 15.93
CA LYS A 183 -22.50 17.36 16.05
C LYS A 183 -23.54 17.52 17.15
N GLU A 184 -24.27 16.45 17.49
CA GLU A 184 -25.27 16.47 18.57
C GLU A 184 -24.60 16.38 19.96
N VAL A 185 -23.55 15.57 20.09
CA VAL A 185 -22.85 15.35 21.37
C VAL A 185 -21.89 16.50 21.68
N LEU A 186 -21.21 17.05 20.67
CA LEU A 186 -20.27 18.15 20.88
C LEU A 186 -20.97 19.51 21.00
N PRO A 187 -20.39 20.46 21.74
CA PRO A 187 -20.93 21.81 21.83
C PRO A 187 -20.90 22.53 20.47
N GLY A 188 -21.88 23.39 20.21
CA GLY A 188 -22.10 24.03 18.90
C GLY A 188 -21.02 25.02 18.43
N ASN A 189 -19.97 25.26 19.23
CA ASN A 189 -18.80 26.03 18.85
C ASN A 189 -17.68 25.18 18.23
N ARG A 190 -17.84 23.85 18.15
CA ARG A 190 -16.89 22.95 17.49
C ARG A 190 -17.20 22.85 15.99
N HIS A 191 -16.18 22.92 15.16
CA HIS A 191 -16.30 22.81 13.70
C HIS A 191 -16.03 21.37 13.26
N VAL A 192 -17.08 20.65 12.86
CA VAL A 192 -16.99 19.25 12.41
C VAL A 192 -16.95 19.19 10.88
N GLU A 193 -15.82 18.73 10.34
CA GLU A 193 -15.63 18.44 8.91
C GLU A 193 -15.44 16.93 8.69
N CYS A 194 -15.81 16.44 7.51
CA CYS A 194 -15.68 15.03 7.16
C CYS A 194 -14.69 14.87 6.00
N SER A 195 -13.84 13.85 6.08
CA SER A 195 -13.00 13.44 4.95
C SER A 195 -13.85 12.58 4.02
N LEU A 196 -14.61 13.23 3.13
CA LEU A 196 -15.58 12.59 2.24
C LEU A 196 -14.86 11.75 1.18
N LEU A 197 -15.47 10.64 0.76
CA LEU A 197 -15.00 9.84 -0.36
C LEU A 197 -15.83 10.20 -1.62
N PRO A 198 -15.29 10.96 -2.59
CA PRO A 198 -16.01 11.31 -3.80
C PRO A 198 -16.25 10.09 -4.70
N SER A 199 -17.24 10.20 -5.58
CA SER A 199 -17.46 9.20 -6.64
C SER A 199 -16.25 9.09 -7.57
N GLU A 200 -16.08 7.91 -8.19
CA GLU A 200 -14.98 7.64 -9.13
C GLU A 200 -14.86 8.67 -10.27
N ASP A 201 -15.98 9.14 -10.80
CA ASP A 201 -15.99 10.14 -11.89
C ASP A 201 -15.37 11.47 -11.45
N VAL A 202 -15.64 11.88 -10.21
CA VAL A 202 -15.04 13.08 -9.61
C VAL A 202 -13.55 12.87 -9.40
N LEU A 203 -13.14 11.70 -8.89
CA LEU A 203 -11.73 11.36 -8.68
C LEU A 203 -10.91 11.32 -9.99
N LYS A 204 -11.54 11.00 -11.12
CA LYS A 204 -10.92 11.03 -12.45
C LYS A 204 -10.75 12.47 -12.97
N GLN A 205 -11.71 13.35 -12.69
CA GLN A 205 -11.73 14.72 -13.22
C GLN A 205 -10.93 15.72 -12.38
N ASN A 206 -11.01 15.61 -11.05
CA ASN A 206 -10.36 16.52 -10.13
C ASN A 206 -9.73 15.75 -8.98
N ARG A 207 -8.41 15.89 -8.82
CA ARG A 207 -7.66 15.36 -7.67
C ARG A 207 -7.11 16.46 -6.76
N GLN A 208 -7.48 17.72 -7.01
CA GLN A 208 -7.05 18.82 -6.16
C GLN A 208 -7.68 18.68 -4.77
N ASN A 209 -6.85 18.79 -3.73
CA ASN A 209 -7.27 18.58 -2.34
C ASN A 209 -7.86 17.19 -2.05
N ILE A 210 -7.45 16.17 -2.80
CA ILE A 210 -7.81 14.78 -2.53
C ILE A 210 -6.55 14.01 -2.14
N TYR A 211 -6.65 13.24 -1.06
CA TYR A 211 -5.59 12.37 -0.57
C TYR A 211 -6.17 11.03 -0.13
N LEU A 212 -5.60 9.91 -0.59
CA LEU A 212 -6.11 8.56 -0.32
C LEU A 212 -7.59 8.40 -0.72
N GLY A 213 -7.96 9.02 -1.84
CA GLY A 213 -9.33 9.05 -2.36
C GLY A 213 -10.30 9.96 -1.60
N ARG A 214 -9.85 10.66 -0.56
CA ARG A 214 -10.72 11.48 0.30
C ARG A 214 -10.45 12.96 0.16
N GLU A 215 -11.48 13.78 0.24
CA GLU A 215 -11.34 15.23 0.32
C GLU A 215 -10.63 15.62 1.62
N ILE A 216 -9.68 16.56 1.51
CA ILE A 216 -8.93 17.07 2.65
C ILE A 216 -9.73 18.21 3.30
N PRO A 217 -10.15 18.07 4.57
CA PRO A 217 -10.80 19.14 5.32
C PRO A 217 -10.02 20.45 5.34
N SER A 218 -10.73 21.57 5.42
CA SER A 218 -10.15 22.90 5.36
C SER A 218 -9.17 23.16 6.51
N CYS A 219 -9.50 22.70 7.72
CA CYS A 219 -8.65 22.82 8.89
C CYS A 219 -7.28 22.14 8.71
N LEU A 220 -7.24 20.97 8.06
CA LEU A 220 -5.99 20.24 7.81
C LEU A 220 -5.14 20.93 6.75
N ARG A 221 -5.76 21.49 5.70
CA ARG A 221 -5.04 22.29 4.69
C ARG A 221 -4.41 23.54 5.27
N ASN A 222 -5.07 24.14 6.25
CA ASN A 222 -4.60 25.33 6.97
C ASN A 222 -3.70 24.98 8.18
N ASN A 223 -3.34 23.70 8.38
CA ASN A 223 -2.53 23.21 9.49
C ASN A 223 -3.06 23.64 10.88
N GLN A 224 -4.38 23.69 11.04
CA GLN A 224 -5.03 24.07 12.30
C GLN A 224 -5.09 22.87 13.26
N PRO A 225 -4.86 23.08 14.58
CA PRO A 225 -5.00 22.03 15.58
C PRO A 225 -6.36 21.35 15.47
N THR A 226 -6.35 20.04 15.32
CA THR A 226 -7.54 19.25 15.01
C THR A 226 -7.56 17.97 15.86
N ASP A 227 -8.73 17.61 16.36
CA ASP A 227 -8.96 16.28 16.95
C ASP A 227 -9.56 15.36 15.89
N LEU A 228 -8.94 14.20 15.70
CA LEU A 228 -9.35 13.23 14.69
C LEU A 228 -10.29 12.21 15.31
N ILE A 229 -11.46 11.99 14.71
CA ILE A 229 -12.32 10.85 15.01
C ILE A 229 -12.16 9.87 13.86
N PHE A 230 -11.66 8.66 14.17
CA PHE A 230 -11.49 7.61 13.19
C PHE A 230 -12.47 6.46 13.44
N CYS A 231 -13.28 6.11 12.45
CA CYS A 231 -14.15 4.93 12.49
C CYS A 231 -13.68 3.90 11.47
N GLY A 232 -13.04 2.83 11.95
CA GLY A 232 -12.45 1.85 11.07
C GLY A 232 -11.76 0.71 11.82
N PHE A 233 -11.25 -0.25 11.07
CA PHE A 233 -10.57 -1.41 11.62
C PHE A 233 -9.21 -1.01 12.23
N PRO A 234 -8.77 -1.68 13.31
CA PRO A 234 -7.50 -1.38 13.98
C PRO A 234 -6.28 -1.56 13.07
N ASN A 235 -6.35 -2.49 12.11
CA ASN A 235 -5.27 -2.76 11.17
C ASN A 235 -5.38 -1.92 9.87
N SER A 236 -6.25 -0.90 9.85
CA SER A 236 -6.40 -0.06 8.67
C SER A 236 -5.10 0.73 8.39
N PRO A 237 -4.54 0.65 7.16
CA PRO A 237 -3.39 1.46 6.80
C PRO A 237 -3.73 2.95 6.70
N LEU A 238 -5.02 3.32 6.61
CA LEU A 238 -5.48 4.68 6.44
C LEU A 238 -5.08 5.58 7.61
N LEU A 239 -5.38 5.16 8.83
CA LEU A 239 -5.12 5.95 10.05
C LEU A 239 -3.63 6.32 10.22
N PRO A 240 -2.67 5.39 10.24
CA PRO A 240 -1.26 5.74 10.45
C PRO A 240 -0.71 6.64 9.34
N ILE A 241 -1.12 6.41 8.08
CA ILE A 241 -0.71 7.26 6.95
C ILE A 241 -1.31 8.66 7.10
N TRP A 242 -2.58 8.77 7.46
CA TRP A 242 -3.25 10.05 7.66
C TRP A 242 -2.57 10.87 8.77
N LEU A 243 -2.27 10.24 9.91
CA LEU A 243 -1.59 10.90 11.03
C LEU A 243 -0.14 11.32 10.71
N LEU A 244 0.56 10.61 9.83
CA LEU A 244 1.86 11.04 9.30
C LEU A 244 1.73 12.24 8.36
N SER A 245 0.64 12.28 7.60
CA SER A 245 0.41 13.31 6.59
C SER A 245 -0.09 14.62 7.19
N TYR A 246 -0.87 14.53 8.26
CA TYR A 246 -1.46 15.68 8.95
C TYR A 246 -1.03 15.71 10.42
N PRO A 247 0.18 16.22 10.72
CA PRO A 247 0.68 16.31 12.09
C PRO A 247 -0.11 17.29 12.98
N SER A 248 -0.98 18.12 12.40
CA SER A 248 -1.93 18.97 13.13
C SER A 248 -2.99 18.18 13.90
N CYS A 249 -3.20 16.91 13.56
CA CYS A 249 -4.02 15.99 14.34
C CYS A 249 -3.32 15.67 15.67
N SER A 250 -3.68 16.37 16.74
CA SER A 250 -3.04 16.25 18.07
C SER A 250 -3.56 15.06 18.87
N THR A 251 -4.83 14.74 18.72
CA THR A 251 -5.46 13.58 19.37
C THR A 251 -6.25 12.76 18.35
N VAL A 252 -6.45 11.48 18.67
CA VAL A 252 -7.29 10.58 17.91
C VAL A 252 -8.25 9.84 18.84
N SER A 253 -9.53 9.84 18.48
CA SER A 253 -10.56 8.98 19.04
C SER A 253 -10.90 7.89 18.01
N HIS A 254 -10.43 6.68 18.25
CA HIS A 254 -10.62 5.53 17.35
C HIS A 254 -11.80 4.67 17.81
N PHE A 255 -12.85 4.62 17.00
CA PHE A 255 -13.93 3.65 17.13
C PHE A 255 -13.59 2.38 16.36
N ASN A 256 -13.46 1.27 17.08
CA ASN A 256 -13.24 -0.05 16.50
C ASN A 256 -14.59 -0.78 16.33
N PRO A 257 -15.01 -1.11 15.10
CA PRO A 257 -16.31 -1.75 14.84
C PRO A 257 -16.40 -3.20 15.33
N ILE A 258 -15.27 -3.88 15.55
CA ILE A 258 -15.22 -5.29 15.98
C ILE A 258 -15.63 -5.40 17.46
N ASN A 259 -14.98 -4.63 18.33
CA ASN A 259 -15.23 -4.63 19.77
C ASN A 259 -16.23 -3.55 20.21
N LYS A 260 -16.60 -2.63 19.29
CA LYS A 260 -17.56 -1.53 19.51
C LYS A 260 -17.14 -0.58 20.62
N THR A 261 -15.84 -0.33 20.78
CA THR A 261 -15.30 0.59 21.79
C THR A 261 -14.63 1.80 21.13
N ILE A 262 -14.53 2.90 21.88
CA ILE A 262 -13.71 4.06 21.49
C ILE A 262 -12.48 4.15 22.38
N GLN A 263 -11.32 4.28 21.77
CA GLN A 263 -10.08 4.60 22.45
C GLN A 263 -9.65 6.02 22.07
N HIS A 264 -9.37 6.84 23.08
CA HIS A 264 -8.85 8.19 22.88
C HIS A 264 -7.38 8.25 23.28
N GLU A 265 -6.52 8.75 22.40
CA GLU A 265 -5.11 8.95 22.69
C GLU A 265 -4.52 10.17 21.99
N SER A 266 -3.49 10.75 22.59
CA SER A 266 -2.63 11.74 21.92
C SER A 266 -1.87 11.06 20.78
N THR A 267 -1.77 11.71 19.62
CA THR A 267 -1.14 11.11 18.45
C THR A 267 0.37 10.98 18.64
N ARG A 268 0.92 9.87 18.15
CA ARG A 268 2.37 9.61 18.14
C ARG A 268 3.03 10.10 16.84
N SER A 269 2.35 10.94 16.07
CA SER A 269 2.77 11.42 14.74
C SER A 269 4.18 12.00 14.79
N SER A 270 4.45 12.94 15.71
CA SER A 270 5.77 13.57 15.87
C SER A 270 6.89 12.55 16.14
N ARG A 271 6.63 11.52 16.95
CA ARG A 271 7.59 10.45 17.24
C ARG A 271 7.86 9.59 16.01
N LEU A 272 6.81 9.23 15.27
CA LEU A 272 6.93 8.46 14.03
C LEU A 272 7.67 9.27 12.96
N LEU A 273 7.35 10.56 12.80
CA LEU A 273 8.00 11.47 11.84
C LEU A 273 9.48 11.67 12.17
N ARG A 274 9.87 11.77 13.44
CA ARG A 274 11.30 11.76 13.85
C ARG A 274 12.02 10.47 13.45
N LYS A 275 11.37 9.30 13.59
CA LYS A 275 11.91 8.02 13.11
C LYS A 275 12.10 8.04 11.59
N ARG A 276 11.17 8.63 10.84
CA ARG A 276 11.28 8.79 9.38
C ARG A 276 12.39 9.78 8.97
N LEU A 277 12.54 10.91 9.67
CA LEU A 277 13.67 11.83 9.46
C LEU A 277 15.03 11.15 9.67
N PHE A 278 15.14 10.28 10.68
CA PHE A 278 16.33 9.46 10.86
C PHE A 278 16.59 8.52 9.67
N LEU A 279 15.54 7.93 9.08
CA LEU A 279 15.66 7.08 7.90
C LEU A 279 16.10 7.87 6.64
N VAL A 280 15.65 9.11 6.48
CA VAL A 280 16.12 10.03 5.43
C VAL A 280 17.63 10.22 5.55
N GLU A 281 18.13 10.50 6.75
CA GLU A 281 19.56 10.67 7.00
C GLU A 281 20.36 9.37 6.76
N LYS A 282 19.77 8.19 7.04
CA LYS A 282 20.37 6.89 6.67
C LYS A 282 20.50 6.73 5.16
N LEU A 283 19.51 7.16 4.38
CA LEU A 283 19.59 7.11 2.92
C LEU A 283 20.64 8.10 2.37
N LYS A 284 20.78 9.29 2.98
CA LYS A 284 21.85 10.22 2.61
C LYS A 284 23.24 9.61 2.82
N ASP A 285 23.43 8.87 3.90
CA ASP A 285 24.69 8.18 4.25
C ASP A 285 24.97 6.92 3.42
N ALA A 286 23.97 6.36 2.72
CA ALA A 286 24.09 5.11 1.98
C ALA A 286 24.88 5.26 0.67
N ASP A 287 25.67 4.26 0.29
CA ASP A 287 26.36 4.23 -1.01
C ASP A 287 25.52 3.48 -2.06
N THR A 288 24.83 2.42 -1.62
CA THR A 288 24.04 1.55 -2.50
C THR A 288 22.57 1.47 -2.07
N VAL A 289 21.69 1.79 -3.02
CA VAL A 289 20.24 1.87 -2.83
C VAL A 289 19.53 0.74 -3.57
N GLY A 290 18.62 0.06 -2.88
CA GLY A 290 17.70 -0.92 -3.46
C GLY A 290 16.32 -0.34 -3.69
N LEU A 291 15.95 -0.03 -4.92
CA LEU A 291 14.58 0.36 -5.26
C LEU A 291 13.70 -0.89 -5.38
N VAL A 292 12.79 -1.09 -4.41
CA VAL A 292 11.84 -2.19 -4.40
C VAL A 292 10.53 -1.73 -5.03
N VAL A 293 10.21 -2.28 -6.20
CA VAL A 293 8.95 -2.01 -6.91
C VAL A 293 7.89 -2.96 -6.39
N GLY A 294 7.00 -2.43 -5.55
CA GLY A 294 5.96 -3.18 -4.87
C GLY A 294 4.55 -2.92 -5.39
N SER A 295 4.34 -2.18 -6.49
CA SER A 295 3.04 -2.05 -7.16
C SER A 295 3.21 -1.62 -8.61
N VAL A 296 3.05 -2.55 -9.56
CA VAL A 296 3.20 -2.26 -11.01
C VAL A 296 1.91 -1.70 -11.62
N GLY A 297 0.75 -1.96 -11.01
CA GLY A 297 -0.55 -1.46 -11.48
C GLY A 297 -0.87 0.00 -11.14
N VAL A 298 0.06 0.72 -10.48
CA VAL A 298 -0.13 2.14 -10.15
C VAL A 298 0.39 2.99 -11.31
N ASP A 299 -0.39 4.02 -11.68
CA ASP A 299 -0.01 5.00 -12.68
C ASP A 299 1.34 5.67 -12.34
N LYS A 300 2.07 6.07 -13.38
CA LYS A 300 3.38 6.71 -13.31
C LYS A 300 4.50 5.93 -12.59
N HIS A 301 4.34 4.63 -12.31
CA HIS A 301 5.41 3.85 -11.65
C HIS A 301 6.71 3.79 -12.48
N ARG A 302 6.62 3.79 -13.81
CA ARG A 302 7.80 3.72 -14.70
C ARG A 302 8.61 5.01 -14.64
N GLU A 303 7.91 6.13 -14.59
CA GLU A 303 8.41 7.48 -14.42
C GLU A 303 9.10 7.60 -13.06
N ALA A 304 8.49 7.08 -12.01
CA ALA A 304 9.09 7.02 -10.67
C ALA A 304 10.39 6.21 -10.65
N VAL A 305 10.45 5.06 -11.34
CA VAL A 305 11.69 4.27 -11.48
C VAL A 305 12.76 5.05 -12.25
N LYS A 306 12.40 5.70 -13.36
CA LYS A 306 13.34 6.52 -14.15
C LYS A 306 13.88 7.68 -13.34
N ARG A 307 13.01 8.38 -12.60
CA ARG A 307 13.35 9.50 -11.75
C ARG A 307 14.27 9.09 -10.60
N MET A 308 13.99 7.96 -9.94
CA MET A 308 14.83 7.43 -8.88
C MET A 308 16.25 7.11 -9.37
N ARG A 309 16.37 6.52 -10.58
CA ARG A 309 17.67 6.29 -11.20
C ARG A 309 18.45 7.59 -11.43
N GLU A 310 17.76 8.64 -11.87
CA GLU A 310 18.37 9.96 -12.09
C GLU A 310 18.81 10.62 -10.77
N MET A 311 17.98 10.56 -9.73
CA MET A 311 18.33 11.05 -8.39
C MET A 311 19.55 10.33 -7.82
N CYS A 312 19.58 8.99 -7.87
CA CYS A 312 20.75 8.22 -7.43
C CYS A 312 22.00 8.55 -8.24
N LYS A 313 21.88 8.69 -9.57
CA LYS A 313 23.01 9.04 -10.44
C LYS A 313 23.62 10.39 -10.04
N LYS A 314 22.79 11.43 -9.88
CA LYS A 314 23.22 12.77 -9.47
C LYS A 314 23.79 12.79 -8.05
N ALA A 315 23.24 12.00 -7.14
CA ALA A 315 23.76 11.84 -5.78
C ALA A 315 25.00 10.93 -5.69
N GLY A 316 25.50 10.40 -6.82
CA GLY A 316 26.66 9.52 -6.86
C GLY A 316 26.44 8.12 -6.25
N LYS A 317 25.19 7.68 -6.12
CA LYS A 317 24.80 6.41 -5.46
C LYS A 317 24.54 5.30 -6.47
N LYS A 318 24.90 4.06 -6.11
CA LYS A 318 24.56 2.88 -6.91
C LYS A 318 23.09 2.52 -6.66
N ILE A 319 22.38 2.12 -7.71
CA ILE A 319 20.97 1.70 -7.60
C ILE A 319 20.74 0.32 -8.19
N TYR A 320 20.04 -0.54 -7.45
CA TYR A 320 19.46 -1.78 -7.94
C TYR A 320 17.95 -1.65 -7.95
N VAL A 321 17.30 -2.06 -9.05
CA VAL A 321 15.84 -2.09 -9.15
C VAL A 321 15.39 -3.53 -9.01
N ILE A 322 14.59 -3.80 -7.99
CA ILE A 322 14.15 -5.13 -7.60
C ILE A 322 12.63 -5.14 -7.66
N SER A 323 12.06 -6.03 -8.48
CA SER A 323 10.61 -6.29 -8.46
C SER A 323 10.37 -7.49 -7.57
N VAL A 324 9.81 -7.23 -6.39
CA VAL A 324 9.36 -8.25 -5.44
C VAL A 324 7.89 -7.96 -5.22
N GLY A 325 7.03 -8.98 -5.31
CA GLY A 325 5.58 -8.84 -5.05
C GLY A 325 5.27 -8.41 -3.62
N LYS A 326 4.46 -9.17 -2.87
CA LYS A 326 4.34 -8.97 -1.40
C LYS A 326 5.72 -8.95 -0.73
N ILE A 327 6.10 -7.86 -0.08
CA ILE A 327 7.41 -7.70 0.59
C ILE A 327 7.35 -8.38 1.96
N ASN A 328 8.44 -9.06 2.34
CA ASN A 328 8.64 -9.59 3.68
C ASN A 328 10.14 -9.60 4.02
N VAL A 329 10.47 -9.86 5.30
CA VAL A 329 11.84 -9.88 5.79
C VAL A 329 12.72 -10.87 5.01
N PRO A 330 12.33 -12.14 4.78
CA PRO A 330 13.16 -13.08 4.00
C PRO A 330 13.50 -12.59 2.58
N LYS A 331 12.55 -11.99 1.87
CA LYS A 331 12.75 -11.52 0.49
C LYS A 331 13.81 -10.41 0.42
N LEU A 332 13.76 -9.42 1.31
CA LEU A 332 14.76 -8.34 1.33
C LEU A 332 16.11 -8.77 1.91
N SER A 333 16.10 -9.72 2.85
CA SER A 333 17.32 -10.25 3.48
C SER A 333 18.32 -10.81 2.48
N ASN A 334 17.84 -11.39 1.37
CA ASN A 334 18.68 -11.92 0.30
C ASN A 334 19.58 -10.87 -0.37
N PHE A 335 19.23 -9.57 -0.27
CA PHE A 335 19.97 -8.48 -0.87
C PHE A 335 20.68 -7.58 0.16
N SER A 336 20.51 -7.85 1.46
CA SER A 336 21.03 -7.02 2.56
C SER A 336 22.56 -6.94 2.61
N THR A 337 23.28 -7.85 1.97
CA THR A 337 24.75 -7.79 1.88
C THR A 337 25.23 -6.67 0.94
N ASP A 338 24.51 -6.44 -0.15
CA ASP A 338 24.93 -5.55 -1.24
C ASP A 338 24.19 -4.21 -1.25
N ILE A 339 23.13 -4.08 -0.45
CA ILE A 339 22.28 -2.88 -0.38
C ILE A 339 22.31 -2.32 1.04
N ASP A 340 22.55 -1.01 1.14
CA ASP A 340 22.61 -0.31 2.42
C ASP A 340 21.22 0.11 2.90
N VAL A 341 20.37 0.56 1.97
CA VAL A 341 19.01 1.05 2.23
C VAL A 341 18.07 0.66 1.09
N PHE A 342 16.86 0.22 1.43
CA PHE A 342 15.80 -0.02 0.47
C PHE A 342 14.85 1.18 0.38
N VAL A 343 14.48 1.55 -0.84
CA VAL A 343 13.43 2.55 -1.13
C VAL A 343 12.23 1.81 -1.68
N LEU A 344 11.09 1.97 -1.03
CA LEU A 344 9.85 1.33 -1.42
C LEU A 344 9.05 2.21 -2.38
N LEU A 345 8.84 1.71 -3.59
CA LEU A 345 7.91 2.25 -4.58
C LEU A 345 6.65 1.39 -4.58
N SER A 346 5.64 1.80 -3.83
CA SER A 346 4.35 1.12 -3.71
C SER A 346 3.20 2.14 -3.72
N CYS A 347 1.96 1.64 -3.76
CA CYS A 347 0.80 2.49 -3.47
C CYS A 347 0.89 3.10 -2.05
N PRO A 348 0.16 4.18 -1.76
CA PRO A 348 0.19 4.86 -0.48
C PRO A 348 0.05 3.93 0.73
N PHE A 349 -0.90 3.01 0.68
CA PHE A 349 -1.14 2.07 1.77
C PHE A 349 0.04 1.14 2.01
N GLY A 350 0.82 0.82 0.98
CA GLY A 350 1.96 -0.09 1.05
C GLY A 350 3.26 0.54 1.57
N VAL A 351 3.29 1.82 1.92
CA VAL A 351 4.53 2.52 2.27
C VAL A 351 4.92 2.35 3.74
N VAL A 352 3.94 2.20 4.64
CA VAL A 352 4.18 2.06 6.08
C VAL A 352 4.50 0.61 6.42
N LEU A 353 5.78 0.32 6.64
CA LEU A 353 6.26 -0.95 7.17
C LEU A 353 6.84 -0.72 8.56
N ASP A 354 6.59 -1.64 9.51
CA ASP A 354 7.36 -1.65 10.74
C ASP A 354 8.81 -2.00 10.40
N SER A 355 9.70 -1.05 10.64
CA SER A 355 11.09 -1.13 10.20
C SER A 355 11.95 -1.97 11.14
N SER A 356 11.43 -2.42 12.28
CA SER A 356 12.23 -3.13 13.30
C SER A 356 12.75 -4.48 12.80
N ASP A 357 12.00 -5.14 11.92
CA ASP A 357 12.25 -6.54 11.58
C ASP A 357 13.17 -6.69 10.36
N TYR A 358 13.41 -5.60 9.64
CA TYR A 358 14.25 -5.58 8.44
C TYR A 358 15.72 -5.31 8.81
N PHE A 359 16.63 -6.14 8.30
CA PHE A 359 18.08 -6.00 8.52
C PHE A 359 18.68 -4.71 7.93
N ARG A 360 18.02 -4.12 6.92
CA ARG A 360 18.39 -2.85 6.31
C ARG A 360 17.23 -1.87 6.38
N PRO A 361 17.50 -0.55 6.52
CA PRO A 361 16.45 0.46 6.53
C PRO A 361 15.57 0.38 5.29
N VAL A 362 14.25 0.51 5.48
CA VAL A 362 13.26 0.61 4.40
C VAL A 362 12.59 1.98 4.48
N VAL A 363 12.78 2.78 3.44
CA VAL A 363 12.33 4.18 3.37
C VAL A 363 11.29 4.34 2.28
N SER A 364 10.47 5.38 2.40
CA SER A 364 9.46 5.69 1.38
C SER A 364 10.06 6.40 0.18
N TYR A 365 9.34 6.41 -0.94
CA TYR A 365 9.74 7.22 -2.09
C TYR A 365 9.81 8.72 -1.75
N PHE A 366 8.87 9.23 -0.95
CA PHE A 366 8.91 10.62 -0.46
C PHE A 366 10.20 10.92 0.30
N GLU A 367 10.61 10.03 1.20
CA GLU A 367 11.87 10.20 1.94
C GLU A 367 13.09 10.13 1.03
N ALA A 368 13.02 9.36 -0.06
CA ALA A 368 14.06 9.34 -1.08
C ALA A 368 14.14 10.66 -1.84
N GLU A 369 13.02 11.32 -2.16
CA GLU A 369 13.02 12.67 -2.71
C GLU A 369 13.71 13.65 -1.76
N ILE A 370 13.35 13.64 -0.47
CA ILE A 370 13.98 14.52 0.53
C ILE A 370 15.48 14.22 0.69
N ALA A 371 15.88 12.95 0.63
CA ALA A 371 17.27 12.56 0.81
C ALA A 371 18.16 12.88 -0.39
N LEU A 372 17.64 12.71 -1.62
CA LEU A 372 18.45 12.68 -2.84
C LEU A 372 18.25 13.90 -3.74
N ASN A 373 17.22 14.72 -3.53
CA ASN A 373 17.00 15.96 -4.27
C ASN A 373 17.31 17.18 -3.38
N PRO A 374 18.44 17.90 -3.62
CA PRO A 374 18.81 19.08 -2.84
C PRO A 374 17.76 20.20 -2.82
N ALA A 375 16.91 20.27 -3.86
CA ALA A 375 15.81 21.23 -3.95
C ALA A 375 14.71 20.97 -2.90
N LYS A 376 14.68 19.77 -2.31
CA LYS A 376 13.68 19.36 -1.34
C LYS A 376 14.20 19.52 0.07
N THR A 377 13.42 20.22 0.88
CA THR A 377 13.62 20.29 2.33
C THR A 377 12.35 19.86 3.01
N TRP A 378 12.50 19.12 4.11
CA TRP A 378 11.38 18.62 4.86
C TRP A 378 11.65 18.70 6.36
N ALA A 379 10.63 19.10 7.09
CA ALA A 379 10.58 19.14 8.54
C ALA A 379 9.29 18.44 8.98
N ALA A 380 9.28 17.90 10.20
CA ALA A 380 8.20 17.05 10.67
C ALA A 380 6.83 17.75 10.70
N ASP A 381 6.80 19.07 10.86
CA ASP A 381 5.60 19.90 10.89
C ASP A 381 4.97 20.14 9.51
N PHE A 382 5.70 19.91 8.41
CA PHE A 382 5.17 20.07 7.05
C PHE A 382 4.33 18.88 6.57
N GLY A 383 4.25 17.80 7.36
CA GLY A 383 3.53 16.59 6.98
C GLY A 383 4.31 15.70 6.00
N TRP A 384 3.95 14.43 5.96
CA TRP A 384 4.60 13.40 5.14
C TRP A 384 3.65 12.92 4.04
N SER A 385 4.17 12.51 2.88
CA SER A 385 3.31 11.98 1.80
C SER A 385 3.66 10.55 1.44
N ALA A 386 2.64 9.72 1.29
CA ALA A 386 2.78 8.39 0.70
C ALA A 386 2.66 8.40 -0.84
N GLU A 387 2.19 9.50 -1.43
CA GLU A 387 1.92 9.62 -2.86
C GLU A 387 3.16 10.05 -3.63
N PHE A 388 3.89 9.08 -4.21
CA PHE A 388 5.10 9.37 -4.97
C PHE A 388 4.82 10.20 -6.25
N ALA A 389 3.60 10.08 -6.81
CA ALA A 389 3.22 10.76 -8.04
C ALA A 389 3.29 12.29 -7.93
N ALA A 390 3.17 12.83 -6.71
CA ALA A 390 3.20 14.26 -6.44
C ALA A 390 4.56 14.93 -6.73
N PHE A 391 5.65 14.15 -6.85
CA PHE A 391 7.02 14.67 -6.95
C PHE A 391 7.65 14.47 -8.32
N LEU A 392 6.97 13.75 -9.22
CA LEU A 392 7.61 13.24 -10.43
C LEU A 392 8.06 14.34 -11.40
N GLU A 393 7.36 15.47 -11.38
CA GLU A 393 7.58 16.63 -12.26
C GLU A 393 8.54 17.67 -11.66
N ASP A 394 8.91 17.53 -10.39
CA ASP A 394 9.81 18.47 -9.72
C ASP A 394 11.22 18.42 -10.30
N LYS A 395 11.89 19.56 -10.41
CA LYS A 395 13.29 19.60 -10.86
C LYS A 395 14.19 18.85 -9.87
N ILE A 396 15.12 18.05 -10.40
CA ILE A 396 16.21 17.46 -9.61
C ILE A 396 17.42 18.38 -9.73
N GLU A 397 17.76 19.06 -8.65
CA GLU A 397 18.96 19.91 -8.59
C GLU A 397 20.22 19.07 -8.38
N THR A 398 21.35 19.56 -8.88
CA THR A 398 22.67 18.92 -8.74
C THR A 398 23.50 19.53 -7.62
N GLU A 399 23.30 20.81 -7.33
CA GLU A 399 24.08 21.56 -6.35
C GLU A 399 23.20 21.95 -5.17
N VAL A 400 23.75 21.80 -3.97
CA VAL A 400 23.17 22.43 -2.78
C VAL A 400 23.41 23.94 -2.94
N PRO A 401 22.41 24.82 -2.73
CA PRO A 401 22.60 26.27 -2.84
C PRO A 401 23.86 26.73 -2.10
N ASP A 402 24.63 27.67 -2.67
CA ASP A 402 25.94 28.14 -2.15
C ASP A 402 25.93 28.48 -0.65
N ASP A 403 24.79 28.92 -0.12
CA ASP A 403 24.58 29.22 1.30
C ASP A 403 24.72 27.99 2.23
N LYS A 404 24.70 26.77 1.68
CA LYS A 404 24.86 25.48 2.38
C LYS A 404 26.14 24.74 1.96
N ALA A 405 27.09 25.41 1.30
CA ALA A 405 28.38 24.81 0.93
C ALA A 405 29.28 24.48 2.15
N ALA A 406 28.86 24.82 3.37
CA ALA A 406 29.36 24.20 4.60
C ALA A 406 29.00 22.71 4.55
N GLY A 407 29.94 21.89 4.06
CA GLY A 407 29.75 20.51 3.62
C GLY A 407 28.67 19.72 4.37
N ASP A 408 27.79 19.05 3.63
CA ASP A 408 26.67 18.29 4.18
C ASP A 408 27.14 17.35 5.31
N PHE A 409 26.72 17.62 6.55
CA PHE A 409 27.09 16.83 7.71
C PHE A 409 26.02 15.79 8.01
N SER A 410 26.46 14.54 8.20
CA SER A 410 25.57 13.49 8.69
C SER A 410 25.16 13.75 10.12
N LEU A 411 23.85 13.93 10.34
CA LEU A 411 23.26 14.09 11.67
C LEU A 411 23.30 12.80 12.49
N ILE A 412 23.66 11.67 11.87
CA ILE A 412 23.74 10.35 12.52
C ILE A 412 25.19 10.01 12.88
N SER A 413 26.10 10.16 11.91
CA SER A 413 27.51 9.76 12.08
C SER A 413 28.42 10.91 12.51
N GLY A 414 27.98 12.16 12.38
CA GLY A 414 28.80 13.35 12.62
C GLY A 414 29.89 13.59 11.58
N LYS A 415 29.91 12.82 10.48
CA LYS A 415 30.91 12.93 9.41
C LYS A 415 30.43 13.86 8.29
N VAL A 416 31.38 14.55 7.65
CA VAL A 416 31.11 15.27 6.40
C VAL A 416 30.85 14.25 5.29
N ARG A 417 29.74 14.42 4.58
CA ARG A 417 29.43 13.70 3.34
C ARG A 417 30.17 14.37 2.21
N VAL A 418 31.27 13.78 1.77
CA VAL A 418 31.96 14.24 0.57
C VAL A 418 31.18 13.74 -0.64
N GLN A 419 30.51 14.64 -1.36
CA GLN A 419 30.00 14.31 -2.69
C GLN A 419 31.20 14.10 -3.61
N LYS A 420 31.35 12.90 -4.16
CA LYS A 420 32.34 12.64 -5.22
C LYS A 420 31.85 13.35 -6.48
N THR A 421 32.31 14.57 -6.71
CA THR A 421 32.02 15.33 -7.93
C THR A 421 32.57 14.57 -9.14
N GLU A 422 31.89 14.67 -10.30
CA GLU A 422 32.27 13.95 -11.53
C GLU A 422 33.73 14.18 -11.96
N GLU A 423 34.36 15.29 -11.55
CA GLU A 423 35.75 15.62 -11.87
C GLU A 423 36.78 14.61 -11.34
N GLU A 424 36.52 13.91 -10.22
CA GLU A 424 37.42 12.86 -9.71
C GLU A 424 37.28 11.52 -10.46
N LYS A 425 36.33 11.40 -11.39
CA LYS A 425 36.12 10.21 -12.24
C LYS A 425 36.69 10.33 -13.65
N ASN A 426 37.63 11.25 -13.90
CA ASN A 426 38.46 11.22 -15.12
C ASN A 426 39.55 10.13 -15.12
N GLY A 427 39.44 9.11 -14.28
CA GLY A 427 40.12 7.82 -14.49
C GLY A 427 39.13 6.86 -15.13
N ASP A 428 39.52 6.19 -16.23
CA ASP A 428 38.79 5.19 -17.05
C ASP A 428 38.05 4.09 -16.25
N GLY A 429 37.04 4.47 -15.47
CA GLY A 429 36.15 3.62 -14.70
C GLY A 429 34.74 3.74 -15.28
N PRO A 430 34.08 2.63 -15.64
CA PRO A 430 32.88 2.69 -16.46
C PRO A 430 31.80 3.49 -15.75
N SER A 431 31.38 4.58 -16.38
CA SER A 431 30.13 5.32 -16.15
C SER A 431 28.93 4.45 -16.54
N SER A 432 28.92 3.19 -16.11
CA SER A 432 27.80 2.30 -16.36
C SER A 432 26.78 2.55 -15.26
N VAL A 433 25.67 3.17 -15.65
CA VAL A 433 24.37 2.56 -15.35
C VAL A 433 24.60 1.08 -15.60
N ALA A 434 24.76 0.30 -14.52
CA ALA A 434 24.94 -1.13 -14.68
C ALA A 434 23.63 -1.63 -15.26
N ILE A 435 23.56 -1.67 -16.59
CA ILE A 435 22.69 -2.60 -17.29
C ILE A 435 23.11 -3.92 -16.69
N TYR A 436 22.20 -4.47 -15.88
CA TYR A 436 22.29 -5.75 -15.21
C TYR A 436 23.25 -6.67 -15.97
N ASN A 437 24.43 -6.90 -15.40
CA ASN A 437 25.35 -7.90 -15.92
C ASN A 437 25.02 -9.19 -15.19
N PRO A 438 24.40 -10.19 -15.85
CA PRO A 438 23.86 -11.37 -15.19
C PRO A 438 24.88 -12.11 -14.30
N GLY A 439 26.19 -11.94 -14.49
CA GLY A 439 27.21 -12.65 -13.72
C GLY A 439 27.20 -12.41 -12.20
N TYR A 440 26.81 -11.24 -11.69
CA TYR A 440 26.89 -10.99 -10.22
C TYR A 440 25.79 -11.69 -9.41
N CYS A 441 24.68 -12.06 -10.06
CA CYS A 441 23.55 -12.70 -9.39
C CYS A 441 23.05 -14.00 -10.05
N ASN A 442 23.43 -14.34 -11.30
CA ASN A 442 23.08 -15.63 -11.90
C ASN A 442 23.70 -16.82 -11.15
N ASP A 443 24.88 -16.65 -10.56
CA ASP A 443 25.49 -17.70 -9.73
C ASP A 443 24.79 -17.83 -8.37
N ARG A 444 23.94 -16.85 -8.00
CA ARG A 444 23.15 -16.88 -6.78
C ARG A 444 21.75 -17.39 -7.09
N THR A 445 21.58 -18.71 -7.04
CA THR A 445 20.26 -19.31 -6.95
C THR A 445 19.62 -19.01 -5.59
N TRP A 446 18.29 -18.90 -5.54
CA TRP A 446 17.55 -18.85 -4.29
C TRP A 446 17.89 -20.12 -3.49
N LYS A 447 18.60 -19.96 -2.36
CA LYS A 447 18.87 -21.08 -1.44
C LYS A 447 17.69 -21.44 -0.54
N GLY A 448 16.61 -20.66 -0.60
CA GLY A 448 15.47 -20.80 0.30
C GLY A 448 15.85 -20.73 1.78
N LEU A 449 14.88 -21.10 2.63
CA LEU A 449 15.25 -21.66 3.92
C LEU A 449 16.00 -22.94 3.60
N ASN A 450 17.27 -23.01 3.98
CA ASN A 450 18.07 -24.22 3.89
C ASN A 450 17.25 -25.33 4.54
N ASP A 451 16.72 -26.26 3.76
CA ASP A 451 15.85 -27.35 4.19
C ASP A 451 16.70 -28.42 4.87
N GLY A 452 17.41 -28.03 5.93
CA GLY A 452 18.34 -28.83 6.72
C GLY A 452 17.76 -30.09 7.36
N VAL A 453 16.64 -30.61 6.85
CA VAL A 453 16.39 -32.04 6.67
C VAL A 453 17.47 -32.62 5.74
N SER A 454 18.69 -32.67 6.28
CA SER A 454 19.67 -33.72 6.06
C SER A 454 19.73 -34.29 4.63
N THR A 455 20.66 -33.78 3.84
CA THR A 455 21.24 -34.50 2.69
C THR A 455 22.10 -35.70 3.15
N ALA A 456 21.72 -36.39 4.22
CA ALA A 456 22.25 -37.71 4.52
C ALA A 456 21.42 -38.72 3.74
N GLU A 457 21.88 -39.07 2.53
CA GLU A 457 21.62 -40.34 1.82
C GLU A 457 20.21 -40.97 1.89
N ASP A 458 19.15 -40.18 2.07
CA ASP A 458 17.77 -40.68 2.05
C ASP A 458 17.33 -40.92 0.60
N SER A 459 17.80 -42.05 0.09
CA SER A 459 17.20 -42.94 -0.90
C SER A 459 16.35 -42.28 -1.99
N THR A 460 16.94 -42.08 -3.17
CA THR A 460 16.25 -41.86 -4.46
C THR A 460 15.41 -43.06 -4.94
N LYS A 461 15.18 -44.09 -4.11
CA LYS A 461 14.24 -45.16 -4.45
C LYS A 461 12.81 -44.65 -4.36
N MET A 462 12.19 -44.48 -5.52
CA MET A 462 10.75 -44.31 -5.63
C MET A 462 10.02 -45.47 -4.93
N GLY A 463 9.25 -45.14 -3.90
CA GLY A 463 8.28 -46.05 -3.28
C GLY A 463 6.86 -45.62 -3.66
N GLU A 464 5.93 -46.58 -3.69
CA GLU A 464 4.50 -46.28 -3.86
C GLU A 464 4.03 -45.39 -2.69
N GLY A 465 3.53 -44.19 -3.01
CA GLY A 465 2.96 -43.27 -2.03
C GLY A 465 1.70 -43.84 -1.39
N ARG A 466 1.32 -43.33 -0.20
CA ARG A 466 0.07 -43.74 0.46
C ARG A 466 -1.12 -43.47 -0.48
N SER A 467 -1.86 -44.51 -0.81
CA SER A 467 -3.17 -44.44 -1.46
C SER A 467 -4.27 -44.40 -0.40
N GLY A 468 -5.17 -43.43 -0.51
CA GLY A 468 -6.26 -43.25 0.45
C GLY A 468 -6.80 -41.83 0.45
N ILE A 469 -8.06 -41.67 0.89
CA ILE A 469 -8.66 -40.35 1.08
C ILE A 469 -8.01 -39.72 2.32
N ALA A 470 -7.50 -38.50 2.19
CA ALA A 470 -6.92 -37.77 3.31
C ALA A 470 -7.93 -37.69 4.47
N GLN A 471 -7.46 -37.99 5.69
CA GLN A 471 -8.28 -37.97 6.89
C GLN A 471 -9.01 -36.62 6.99
N GLY A 472 -10.34 -36.62 6.88
CA GLY A 472 -11.18 -35.42 6.91
C GLY A 472 -11.98 -35.14 5.63
N TYR A 473 -11.70 -35.81 4.52
CA TYR A 473 -12.55 -35.73 3.32
C TYR A 473 -13.60 -36.85 3.35
N SER A 474 -14.88 -36.49 3.48
CA SER A 474 -15.98 -37.41 3.19
C SER A 474 -16.08 -37.60 1.68
N GLY A 475 -15.58 -38.74 1.19
CA GLY A 475 -15.90 -39.20 -0.16
C GLY A 475 -17.39 -39.51 -0.23
N LYS A 476 -18.09 -38.78 -1.10
CA LYS A 476 -19.49 -38.89 -1.57
C LYS A 476 -20.40 -39.94 -0.94
#